data_AF-A0A3B9QEN3-F1
#
_entry.id   AF-A0A3B9QEN3-F1
#
_cell.length_a   1.000
_cell.length_b   1.000
_cell.length_c   1.000
_cell.angle_alpha   90.00
_cell.angle_beta   90.00
_cell.angle_gamma   90.00
#
_symmetry.space_group_name_H-M   'P 1'
#
loop_
_entity.id
_entity.type
_entity.pdbx_description
1 polymer ?
#
loop_
_entity_poly.entity_id
_entity_poly.type
_entity_poly.pdbx_seq_one_letter_code
_entity_poly.pdbx_strand_id
1 'polypeptide(L)'
;MPRVISQLKPRALSSAVFLALFVICVAALVPGCTSAKVNLYRRDGLTIAIPKQYAGQLLIDPVDHEDGRTLLSIYLKSTYEKYPEMGRLFDLVRYTEAQYEQALTSVGTGLSFFAKDAKHYYGFSFPTDVQQLPDDHEAYAELFSSVGDFIRKDFIQRNGLTAYDDQEFLGRPYTYDSEHIFIRYYPYYSVNGTKDVAWTLYLSQPVKQGEGGIWCVERWRDEIGNVYVYFPDADGVPSREYYAALQEETDAARKAQQFDVGSSLLDPQHVAAEFVKSVFGHTPVAGSFERGDSSGTPQELFTQSSGNIHDYMPKLIAEGKDAVSAYDLLPCLEHFTKDTWAELRRAYGLEWWKPFWDALFDAALSGMAADPYDQIMRNYYLGKLFLASDGAYAEMTTQLVLLQWNYHNRLYTAALDRFTPDEADRLRRHLAVLVSYHESTFNLDIKEAGRRFYVSLNSYPTGFPFGTNLAVTSSETFYAEGLGQVTIVESDGVQLKYMDEGDGVYYVYCIRTSREGASTKGVAVGDPEERLWERWRPEELRKLDQISHEDEGWFGPDYDYGFVYVPEGSTKSIMYLVKHSRVIGISLVDGLFGPMY
;
A
#
# COMPACT_ATOMS: atom_id res chain seq x y z
N MET A 1 15.81 21.20 -0.23
CA MET A 1 17.14 21.48 0.37
C MET A 1 18.14 21.91 -0.71
N PRO A 2 18.68 23.13 -0.69
CA PRO A 2 19.93 23.44 -1.34
C PRO A 2 21.12 23.14 -0.41
N ARG A 3 22.10 22.41 -0.94
CA ARG A 3 23.40 22.10 -0.31
C ARG A 3 24.19 23.39 -0.05
N VAL A 4 24.64 23.61 1.18
CA VAL A 4 25.72 24.55 1.49
C VAL A 4 27.00 23.77 1.74
N ILE A 5 27.91 23.91 0.78
CA ILE A 5 29.28 23.39 0.78
C ILE A 5 30.09 24.24 1.77
N SER A 6 30.68 23.63 2.80
CA SER A 6 31.77 24.25 3.56
C SER A 6 33.11 23.64 3.12
N GLN A 7 33.98 24.53 2.66
CA GLN A 7 35.34 24.21 2.23
C GLN A 7 36.24 24.03 3.46
N LEU A 8 36.91 22.89 3.57
CA LEU A 8 38.06 22.70 4.45
C LEU A 8 39.35 22.86 3.63
N LYS A 9 40.20 23.81 4.01
CA LYS A 9 41.62 23.86 3.62
C LYS A 9 42.49 23.22 4.70
N PRO A 10 43.63 22.61 4.34
CA PRO A 10 44.34 21.65 5.18
C PRO A 10 45.40 22.32 6.05
N ARG A 11 45.61 21.81 7.27
CA ARG A 11 46.88 21.99 7.99
C ARG A 11 47.32 20.70 8.70
N ALA A 12 48.35 20.13 8.09
CA ALA A 12 49.57 19.53 8.64
C ALA A 12 49.47 18.47 9.74
N LEU A 13 50.00 17.29 9.35
CA LEU A 13 50.50 16.19 10.15
C LEU A 13 51.09 16.58 11.52
N SER A 14 50.76 15.79 12.54
CA SER A 14 51.80 15.23 13.40
C SER A 14 51.37 13.90 14.02
N SER A 15 52.21 12.89 13.79
CA SER A 15 52.60 11.83 14.72
C SER A 15 51.59 10.73 15.08
N ALA A 16 51.79 9.63 14.35
CA ALA A 16 51.49 8.24 14.69
C ALA A 16 51.54 7.88 16.19
N VAL A 17 50.49 7.23 16.66
CA VAL A 17 50.57 6.13 17.62
C VAL A 17 49.59 5.05 17.16
N PHE A 18 50.15 3.95 16.65
CA PHE A 18 49.42 2.71 16.38
C PHE A 18 48.88 2.15 17.71
N LEU A 19 47.55 2.10 17.88
CA LEU A 19 46.94 1.28 18.91
C LEU A 19 46.43 -0.01 18.25
N ALA A 20 47.20 -1.09 18.40
CA ALA A 20 46.82 -2.41 17.93
C ALA A 20 45.57 -2.89 18.70
N LEU A 21 44.44 -3.02 18.00
CA LEU A 21 43.25 -3.71 18.49
C LEU A 21 43.53 -5.22 18.52
N PHE A 22 43.85 -5.72 19.72
CA PHE A 22 44.03 -7.13 20.00
C PHE A 22 42.67 -7.86 19.92
N VAL A 23 42.52 -8.77 18.95
CA VAL A 23 41.44 -9.78 18.95
C VAL A 23 41.73 -10.77 20.08
N ILE A 24 41.08 -10.57 21.23
CA ILE A 24 41.20 -11.47 22.38
C ILE A 24 40.00 -12.43 22.40
N CYS A 25 40.22 -13.66 21.94
CA CYS A 25 39.33 -14.79 22.19
C CYS A 25 39.43 -15.24 23.67
N VAL A 26 38.78 -14.53 24.59
CA VAL A 26 38.61 -15.01 25.97
C VAL A 26 37.33 -15.84 26.07
N ALA A 27 37.52 -17.15 26.21
CA ALA A 27 36.49 -18.09 26.66
C ALA A 27 36.26 -17.90 28.17
N ALA A 28 35.28 -17.08 28.53
CA ALA A 28 34.75 -17.00 29.88
C ALA A 28 33.50 -17.89 29.96
N LEU A 29 33.58 -18.93 30.78
CA LEU A 29 32.54 -19.93 31.01
C LEU A 29 31.41 -19.33 31.85
N VAL A 30 30.24 -19.16 31.24
CA VAL A 30 28.94 -19.16 31.92
C VAL A 30 28.25 -20.47 31.52
N PRO A 31 27.84 -21.35 32.47
CA PRO A 31 27.23 -22.63 32.10
C PRO A 31 25.77 -22.41 31.70
N GLY A 32 25.46 -22.71 30.43
CA GLY A 32 24.07 -22.87 29.99
C GLY A 32 23.65 -22.15 28.71
N CYS A 33 24.42 -22.25 27.61
CA CYS A 33 23.88 -22.39 26.25
C CYS A 33 25.01 -22.72 25.27
N THR A 34 24.74 -23.59 24.30
CA THR A 34 25.68 -24.27 23.40
C THR A 34 26.62 -23.34 22.61
N SER A 35 27.84 -23.10 23.08
CA SER A 35 28.90 -22.39 22.32
C SER A 35 29.40 -23.18 21.09
N ALA A 36 29.03 -24.46 20.95
CA ALA A 36 29.49 -25.31 19.87
C ALA A 36 28.98 -24.87 18.48
N LYS A 37 27.79 -24.24 18.39
CA LYS A 37 27.07 -23.99 17.13
C LYS A 37 27.15 -22.55 16.58
N VAL A 38 27.74 -21.62 17.33
CA VAL A 38 27.78 -20.18 16.97
C VAL A 38 29.20 -19.61 17.10
N ASN A 39 29.51 -18.61 16.29
CA ASN A 39 30.65 -17.72 16.49
C ASN A 39 30.20 -16.50 17.30
N LEU A 40 30.98 -16.11 18.30
CA LEU A 40 30.64 -15.01 19.21
C LEU A 40 31.52 -13.80 18.95
N TYR A 41 30.91 -12.64 18.82
CA TYR A 41 31.55 -11.35 18.62
C TYR A 41 31.21 -10.45 19.81
N ARG A 42 32.21 -9.82 20.43
CA ARG A 42 31.99 -8.86 21.52
C ARG A 42 32.20 -7.45 21.02
N ARG A 43 31.23 -6.58 21.27
CA ARG A 43 31.19 -5.18 20.80
C ARG A 43 30.56 -4.34 21.90
N ASP A 44 31.31 -3.40 22.47
CA ASP A 44 30.83 -2.46 23.49
C ASP A 44 30.03 -3.08 24.65
N GLY A 45 30.51 -4.20 25.18
CA GLY A 45 29.86 -4.92 26.29
C GLY A 45 28.71 -5.84 25.88
N LEU A 46 28.34 -5.86 24.59
CA LEU A 46 27.33 -6.75 24.02
C LEU A 46 28.01 -7.97 23.38
N THR A 47 27.30 -9.09 23.39
CA THR A 47 27.72 -10.32 22.71
C THR A 47 26.75 -10.64 21.58
N ILE A 48 27.28 -10.78 20.37
CA ILE A 48 26.54 -11.07 19.15
C ILE A 48 26.92 -12.49 18.69
N ALA A 49 25.92 -13.32 18.40
CA ALA A 49 26.13 -14.68 17.94
C ALA A 49 25.76 -14.83 16.46
N ILE A 50 26.67 -15.43 15.68
CA ILE A 50 26.45 -15.77 14.27
C ILE A 50 26.45 -17.30 14.12
N PRO A 51 25.44 -17.93 13.48
CA PRO A 51 25.42 -19.38 13.30
C PRO A 51 26.60 -19.87 12.47
N LYS A 52 27.33 -20.89 12.96
CA LYS A 52 28.50 -21.43 12.26
C LYS A 52 28.18 -22.03 10.90
N GLN A 53 26.95 -22.52 10.70
CA GLN A 53 26.50 -23.09 9.43
C GLN A 53 26.59 -22.10 8.27
N TYR A 54 26.52 -20.79 8.55
CA TYR A 54 26.62 -19.73 7.54
C TYR A 54 28.01 -19.11 7.45
N ALA A 55 28.97 -19.51 8.28
CA ALA A 55 30.29 -18.87 8.35
C ALA A 55 31.08 -18.93 7.02
N GLY A 56 30.81 -19.91 6.16
CA GLY A 56 31.42 -20.02 4.83
C GLY A 56 30.83 -19.05 3.80
N GLN A 57 29.65 -18.50 4.07
CA GLN A 57 28.86 -17.68 3.15
C GLN A 57 28.85 -16.19 3.53
N LEU A 58 29.29 -15.86 4.74
CA LEU A 58 29.24 -14.51 5.30
C LEU A 58 30.63 -13.89 5.42
N LEU A 59 30.71 -12.58 5.20
CA LEU A 59 31.81 -11.73 5.64
C LEU A 59 31.30 -10.84 6.78
N ILE A 60 32.13 -10.72 7.82
CA ILE A 60 31.81 -9.97 9.04
C ILE A 60 32.78 -8.82 9.16
N ASP A 61 32.26 -7.60 9.29
CA ASP A 61 33.00 -6.34 9.32
C ASP A 61 34.03 -6.20 8.17
N PRO A 62 33.65 -6.42 6.90
CA PRO A 62 34.59 -6.23 5.79
C PRO A 62 34.87 -4.75 5.48
N VAL A 63 34.11 -3.82 6.08
CA VAL A 63 34.24 -2.37 5.93
C VAL A 63 34.30 -1.74 7.33
N ASP A 64 35.21 -0.79 7.52
CA ASP A 64 35.31 -0.02 8.76
C ASP A 64 34.28 1.11 8.77
N HIS A 65 33.48 1.17 9.84
CA HIS A 65 32.52 2.24 10.06
C HIS A 65 33.03 3.19 11.16
N GLU A 66 33.29 4.45 10.82
CA GLU A 66 33.69 5.49 11.78
C GLU A 66 32.50 6.19 12.45
N ASP A 67 31.28 5.64 12.31
CA ASP A 67 30.04 6.30 12.73
C ASP A 67 29.69 6.13 14.22
N GLY A 68 30.40 5.26 14.95
CA GLY A 68 30.18 4.94 16.37
C GLY A 68 28.82 4.27 16.69
N ARG A 69 28.01 3.96 15.68
CA ARG A 69 26.65 3.40 15.78
C ARG A 69 26.60 1.95 15.34
N THR A 70 27.45 1.59 14.39
CA THR A 70 27.51 0.23 13.83
C THR A 70 28.26 -0.69 14.78
N LEU A 71 27.58 -1.74 15.26
CA LEU A 71 28.15 -2.77 16.12
C LEU A 71 28.80 -3.89 15.30
N LEU A 72 28.16 -4.28 14.20
CA LEU A 72 28.59 -5.38 13.35
C LEU A 72 27.98 -5.24 11.96
N SER A 73 28.78 -5.41 10.91
CA SER A 73 28.31 -5.38 9.53
C SER A 73 28.40 -6.76 8.91
N ILE A 74 27.34 -7.19 8.23
CA ILE A 74 27.22 -8.55 7.69
C ILE A 74 26.98 -8.48 6.19
N TYR A 75 27.83 -9.18 5.44
CA TYR A 75 27.83 -9.18 3.98
C TYR A 75 27.77 -10.61 3.43
N LEU A 76 27.12 -10.76 2.28
CA LEU A 76 27.19 -11.94 1.44
C LEU A 76 28.58 -12.02 0.79
N LYS A 77 29.30 -13.09 1.11
CA LYS A 77 30.68 -13.28 0.68
C LYS A 77 30.83 -13.38 -0.84
N SER A 78 29.97 -14.13 -1.52
CA SER A 78 30.06 -14.37 -2.96
C SER A 78 29.96 -13.08 -3.77
N THR A 79 29.06 -12.18 -3.38
CA THR A 79 28.91 -10.87 -4.02
C THR A 79 30.11 -9.97 -3.71
N TYR A 80 30.48 -9.85 -2.43
CA TYR A 80 31.55 -8.94 -2.00
C TYR A 80 32.91 -9.30 -2.63
N GLU A 81 33.22 -10.60 -2.75
CA GLU A 81 34.48 -11.05 -3.37
C GLU A 81 34.58 -10.70 -4.86
N LYS A 82 33.44 -10.60 -5.56
CA LYS A 82 33.38 -10.16 -6.96
C LYS A 82 33.37 -8.64 -7.08
N TYR A 83 32.62 -7.98 -6.19
CA TYR A 83 32.41 -6.54 -6.17
C TYR A 83 32.57 -6.02 -4.74
N PRO A 84 33.78 -5.55 -4.38
CA PRO A 84 34.02 -4.95 -3.06
C PRO A 84 33.01 -3.85 -2.76
N GLU A 85 32.60 -3.74 -1.50
CA GLU A 85 31.56 -2.82 -1.00
C GLU A 85 30.11 -3.18 -1.37
N MET A 86 29.87 -4.21 -2.20
CA MET A 86 28.55 -4.79 -2.44
C MET A 86 28.28 -6.04 -1.59
N GLY A 87 27.04 -6.51 -1.56
CA GLY A 87 26.65 -7.72 -0.83
C GLY A 87 26.21 -7.45 0.60
N ARG A 88 26.00 -6.19 1.00
CA ARG A 88 25.58 -5.86 2.37
C ARG A 88 24.22 -6.49 2.64
N LEU A 89 24.13 -7.35 3.66
CA LEU A 89 22.86 -7.89 4.13
C LEU A 89 22.22 -6.89 5.09
N PHE A 90 22.90 -6.58 6.19
CA PHE A 90 22.50 -5.58 7.17
C PHE A 90 23.64 -5.27 8.14
N ASP A 91 23.54 -4.11 8.77
CA ASP A 91 24.36 -3.73 9.91
C ASP A 91 23.54 -3.82 11.19
N LEU A 92 24.08 -4.44 12.24
CA LEU A 92 23.55 -4.35 13.58
C LEU A 92 23.96 -3.00 14.18
N VAL A 93 23.00 -2.18 14.58
CA VAL A 93 23.25 -0.82 15.03
C VAL A 93 22.79 -0.58 16.47
N ARG A 94 23.38 0.43 17.12
CA ARG A 94 23.02 0.95 18.44
C ARG A 94 22.79 2.46 18.37
N TYR A 95 21.62 2.89 18.81
CA TYR A 95 21.20 4.29 18.80
C TYR A 95 20.87 4.73 20.23
N THR A 96 21.24 5.95 20.59
CA THR A 96 20.68 6.63 21.77
C THR A 96 19.19 6.94 21.56
N GLU A 97 18.47 7.28 22.63
CA GLU A 97 17.06 7.69 22.54
C GLU A 97 16.85 8.85 21.55
N ALA A 98 17.65 9.91 21.63
CA ALA A 98 17.55 11.04 20.70
C ALA A 98 17.81 10.64 19.24
N GLN A 99 18.82 9.79 19.00
CA GLN A 99 19.10 9.32 17.64
C GLN A 99 17.96 8.44 17.10
N TYR A 100 17.33 7.63 17.96
CA TYR A 100 16.18 6.82 17.60
C TYR A 100 14.96 7.68 17.25
N GLU A 101 14.66 8.70 18.04
CA GLU A 101 13.60 9.68 17.76
C GLU A 101 13.79 10.38 16.40
N GLN A 102 15.03 10.74 16.06
CA GLN A 102 15.35 11.30 14.75
C GLN A 102 15.23 10.27 13.61
N ALA A 103 15.53 8.99 13.88
CA ALA A 103 15.31 7.91 12.93
C ALA A 103 13.81 7.71 12.63
N LEU A 104 12.94 7.84 13.64
CA LEU A 104 11.48 7.76 13.47
C LEU A 104 10.88 8.92 12.65
N THR A 105 11.50 10.10 12.72
CA THR A 105 11.04 11.29 11.98
C THR A 105 11.48 11.25 10.50
N SER A 106 12.34 10.30 10.13
CA SER A 106 12.95 10.20 8.80
C SER A 106 12.29 9.11 7.94
N VAL A 107 12.03 9.41 6.66
CA VAL A 107 11.45 8.44 5.70
C VAL A 107 12.55 7.68 4.96
N GLY A 108 12.33 6.37 4.72
CA GLY A 108 13.18 5.57 3.83
C GLY A 108 14.59 5.30 4.36
N THR A 109 14.76 5.24 5.68
CA THR A 109 16.08 5.08 6.33
C THR A 109 16.67 3.67 6.21
N GLY A 110 15.84 2.67 5.89
CA GLY A 110 16.23 1.27 5.98
C GLY A 110 16.52 0.82 7.42
N LEU A 111 16.08 1.55 8.45
CA LEU A 111 16.28 1.20 9.85
C LEU A 111 15.06 0.44 10.40
N SER A 112 15.33 -0.58 11.24
CA SER A 112 14.30 -1.28 12.01
C SER A 112 14.85 -1.70 13.37
N PHE A 113 14.22 -1.23 14.44
CA PHE A 113 14.61 -1.50 15.82
C PHE A 113 13.78 -2.64 16.40
N PHE A 114 14.45 -3.56 17.09
CA PHE A 114 13.84 -4.79 17.60
C PHE A 114 14.10 -5.02 19.10
N ALA A 115 14.97 -4.22 19.71
CA ALA A 115 15.29 -4.33 21.12
C ALA A 115 15.71 -2.98 21.71
N LYS A 116 15.59 -2.86 23.04
CA LYS A 116 16.10 -1.72 23.78
C LYS A 116 16.57 -2.11 25.18
N ASP A 117 17.39 -1.23 25.76
CA ASP A 117 17.69 -1.20 27.19
C ASP A 117 17.33 0.18 27.77
N ALA A 118 17.86 0.52 28.95
CA ALA A 118 17.60 1.80 29.60
C ALA A 118 18.25 3.02 28.92
N LYS A 119 19.16 2.82 27.96
CA LYS A 119 19.97 3.86 27.33
C LYS A 119 19.92 3.84 25.80
N HIS A 120 19.73 2.67 25.21
CA HIS A 120 19.87 2.50 23.77
C HIS A 120 18.74 1.67 23.15
N TYR A 121 18.54 1.95 21.87
CA TYR A 121 17.76 1.15 20.93
C TYR A 121 18.72 0.38 20.02
N TYR A 122 18.36 -0.86 19.71
CA TYR A 122 19.12 -1.77 18.88
C TYR A 122 18.29 -2.25 17.71
N GLY A 123 18.91 -2.27 16.53
CA GLY A 123 18.20 -2.53 15.29
C GLY A 123 19.11 -2.98 14.18
N PHE A 124 18.51 -3.14 13.01
CA PHE A 124 19.21 -3.34 11.76
C PHE A 124 19.13 -2.09 10.90
N SER A 125 20.24 -1.78 10.23
CA SER A 125 20.25 -0.92 9.04
C SER A 125 20.36 -1.83 7.81
N PHE A 126 19.37 -1.75 6.94
CA PHE A 126 19.30 -2.48 5.69
C PHE A 126 19.78 -1.60 4.54
N PRO A 127 20.32 -2.19 3.46
CA PRO A 127 20.54 -1.46 2.22
C PRO A 127 19.20 -1.01 1.63
N THR A 128 19.20 0.20 1.06
CA THR A 128 18.05 0.74 0.30
C THR A 128 18.26 0.67 -1.21
N ASP A 129 19.38 0.09 -1.63
CA ASP A 129 19.80 -0.14 -3.00
C ASP A 129 20.00 -1.65 -3.28
N VAL A 130 20.29 -1.98 -4.53
CA VAL A 130 20.53 -3.38 -4.95
C VAL A 130 21.92 -3.82 -4.49
N GLN A 131 21.97 -4.88 -3.68
CA GLN A 131 23.21 -5.39 -3.08
C GLN A 131 23.62 -6.77 -3.58
N GLN A 132 22.89 -7.35 -4.53
CA GLN A 132 23.08 -8.72 -4.99
C GLN A 132 23.23 -8.80 -6.51
N LEU A 133 23.95 -9.83 -6.95
CA LEU A 133 23.97 -10.23 -8.35
C LEU A 133 22.72 -11.07 -8.65
N PRO A 134 22.24 -11.11 -9.91
CA PRO A 134 21.08 -11.92 -10.29
C PRO A 134 21.20 -13.39 -9.85
N ASP A 135 22.39 -13.97 -10.03
CA ASP A 135 22.67 -15.38 -9.68
C ASP A 135 22.73 -15.62 -8.16
N ASP A 136 22.87 -14.57 -7.35
CA ASP A 136 23.01 -14.64 -5.90
C ASP A 136 21.67 -14.31 -5.17
N HIS A 137 20.57 -14.05 -5.91
CA HIS A 137 19.29 -13.56 -5.36
C HIS A 137 18.69 -14.48 -4.27
N GLU A 138 18.59 -15.78 -4.53
CA GLU A 138 18.01 -16.74 -3.58
C GLU A 138 18.85 -16.86 -2.30
N ALA A 139 20.18 -17.02 -2.46
CA ALA A 139 21.10 -17.12 -1.33
C ALA A 139 21.09 -15.84 -0.48
N TYR A 140 21.04 -14.67 -1.14
CA TYR A 140 20.91 -13.39 -0.46
C TYR A 140 19.63 -13.33 0.38
N ALA A 141 18.47 -13.65 -0.23
CA ALA A 141 17.18 -13.62 0.45
C ALA A 141 17.12 -14.60 1.64
N GLU A 142 17.61 -15.84 1.45
CA GLU A 142 17.64 -16.87 2.51
C GLU A 142 18.50 -16.43 3.69
N LEU A 143 19.71 -15.93 3.43
CA LEU A 143 20.64 -15.49 4.47
C LEU A 143 20.14 -14.23 5.17
N PHE A 144 19.60 -13.27 4.41
CA PHE A 144 19.01 -12.04 4.96
C PHE A 144 17.96 -12.37 6.01
N SER A 145 17.02 -13.29 5.69
CA SER A 145 15.98 -13.72 6.62
C SER A 145 16.55 -14.59 7.75
N SER A 146 17.23 -15.68 7.43
CA SER A 146 17.62 -16.70 8.41
C SER A 146 18.65 -16.19 9.42
N VAL A 147 19.63 -15.41 8.97
CA VAL A 147 20.67 -14.84 9.84
C VAL A 147 20.08 -13.69 10.65
N GLY A 148 19.27 -12.82 10.04
CA GLY A 148 18.61 -11.69 10.71
C GLY A 148 17.69 -12.15 11.84
N ASP A 149 16.84 -13.14 11.60
CA ASP A 149 15.91 -13.70 12.58
C ASP A 149 16.64 -14.37 13.75
N PHE A 150 17.71 -15.11 13.45
CA PHE A 150 18.53 -15.73 14.48
C PHE A 150 19.19 -14.67 15.37
N ILE A 151 19.86 -13.68 14.75
CA ILE A 151 20.56 -12.62 15.49
C ILE A 151 19.57 -11.87 16.36
N ARG A 152 18.40 -11.47 15.83
CA ARG A 152 17.37 -10.77 16.60
C ARG A 152 17.03 -11.51 17.90
N LYS A 153 16.68 -12.80 17.80
CA LYS A 153 16.25 -13.62 18.94
C LYS A 153 17.38 -13.87 19.94
N ASP A 154 18.55 -14.31 19.46
CA ASP A 154 19.70 -14.61 20.33
C ASP A 154 20.25 -13.35 20.98
N PHE A 155 20.34 -12.23 20.24
CA PHE A 155 20.87 -10.96 20.75
C PHE A 155 20.02 -10.41 21.89
N ILE A 156 18.69 -10.46 21.78
CA ILE A 156 17.77 -10.08 22.86
C ILE A 156 18.03 -10.94 24.11
N GLN A 157 17.97 -12.26 23.96
CA GLN A 157 18.08 -13.19 25.08
C GLN A 157 19.46 -13.12 25.74
N ARG A 158 20.52 -13.12 24.94
CA ARG A 158 21.91 -13.20 25.41
C ARG A 158 22.35 -11.95 26.15
N ASN A 159 21.85 -10.79 25.74
CA ASN A 159 22.22 -9.51 26.33
C ASN A 159 21.18 -9.01 27.34
N GLY A 160 20.11 -9.77 27.60
CA GLY A 160 19.07 -9.39 28.56
C GLY A 160 18.32 -8.12 28.17
N LEU A 161 18.12 -7.91 26.86
CA LEU A 161 17.44 -6.73 26.34
C LEU A 161 15.91 -6.91 26.38
N THR A 162 15.19 -5.79 26.38
CA THR A 162 13.74 -5.79 26.21
C THR A 162 13.41 -5.82 24.74
N ALA A 163 12.55 -6.75 24.30
CA ALA A 163 12.04 -6.77 22.94
C ALA A 163 11.27 -5.47 22.65
N TYR A 164 11.37 -5.00 21.40
CA TYR A 164 10.77 -3.75 20.97
C TYR A 164 10.28 -3.89 19.52
N ASP A 165 9.26 -3.12 19.15
CA ASP A 165 8.70 -3.12 17.81
C ASP A 165 8.33 -1.69 17.39
N ASP A 166 8.98 -1.18 16.35
CA ASP A 166 8.67 0.12 15.76
C ASP A 166 7.23 0.18 15.25
N GLN A 167 6.68 -0.93 14.73
CA GLN A 167 5.33 -0.96 14.20
C GLN A 167 4.29 -0.82 15.31
N GLU A 168 4.56 -1.37 16.50
CA GLU A 168 3.71 -1.14 17.67
C GLU A 168 3.68 0.33 18.06
N PHE A 169 4.82 1.04 18.00
CA PHE A 169 4.88 2.47 18.30
C PHE A 169 4.19 3.32 17.21
N LEU A 170 4.53 3.08 15.95
CA LEU A 170 3.99 3.81 14.79
C LEU A 170 2.48 3.58 14.63
N GLY A 171 1.98 2.41 15.02
CA GLY A 171 0.56 2.07 15.01
C GLY A 171 -0.29 2.69 16.12
N ARG A 172 0.33 3.35 17.12
CA ARG A 172 -0.42 4.11 18.15
C ARG A 172 -1.14 5.29 17.50
N PRO A 173 -2.24 5.80 18.06
CA PRO A 173 -2.87 7.03 17.57
C PRO A 173 -2.07 8.29 17.92
N TYR A 174 -1.39 8.29 19.07
CA TYR A 174 -0.64 9.42 19.62
C TYR A 174 0.72 8.99 20.18
N THR A 175 1.65 9.94 20.30
CA THR A 175 2.99 9.70 20.85
C THR A 175 2.97 9.85 22.37
N TYR A 176 2.26 10.87 22.88
CA TYR A 176 2.14 11.16 24.31
C TYR A 176 0.75 10.80 24.84
N ASP A 177 0.69 10.33 26.09
CA ASP A 177 -0.57 10.07 26.79
C ASP A 177 -1.03 11.36 27.49
N SER A 178 -1.67 12.25 26.72
CA SER A 178 -2.10 13.59 27.16
C SER A 178 -3.44 14.01 26.55
N GLU A 179 -3.92 15.20 26.91
CA GLU A 179 -4.91 15.91 26.10
C GLU A 179 -4.33 16.21 24.71
N HIS A 180 -5.19 16.16 23.69
CA HIS A 180 -4.82 16.41 22.29
C HIS A 180 -5.67 17.52 21.67
N ILE A 181 -5.04 18.34 20.83
CA ILE A 181 -5.70 19.35 20.01
C ILE A 181 -5.29 19.14 18.57
N PHE A 182 -6.26 19.31 17.65
CA PHE A 182 -6.02 19.22 16.22
C PHE A 182 -6.09 20.60 15.58
N ILE A 183 -5.10 20.90 14.75
CA ILE A 183 -5.08 22.14 13.97
C ILE A 183 -4.97 21.76 12.50
N ARG A 184 -5.99 22.13 11.73
CA ARG A 184 -5.95 22.09 10.27
C ARG A 184 -5.07 23.23 9.79
N TYR A 185 -4.06 22.88 9.01
CA TYR A 185 -3.12 23.79 8.38
C TYR A 185 -3.31 23.78 6.88
N TYR A 186 -3.47 24.96 6.28
CA TYR A 186 -3.66 25.14 4.84
C TYR A 186 -2.36 25.67 4.22
N PRO A 187 -1.46 24.79 3.72
CA PRO A 187 -0.11 25.19 3.31
C PRO A 187 -0.07 26.22 2.19
N TYR A 188 -1.08 26.24 1.33
CA TYR A 188 -1.13 27.15 0.17
C TYR A 188 -1.91 28.43 0.43
N TYR A 189 -2.56 28.58 1.59
CA TYR A 189 -3.41 29.73 1.87
C TYR A 189 -2.67 31.07 1.79
N SER A 190 -1.41 31.11 2.24
CA SER A 190 -0.57 32.33 2.15
C SER A 190 -0.16 32.68 0.72
N VAL A 191 -0.25 31.73 -0.22
CA VAL A 191 0.17 31.89 -1.62
C VAL A 191 -1.01 32.24 -2.52
N ASN A 192 -2.13 31.52 -2.38
CA ASN A 192 -3.27 31.63 -3.29
C ASN A 192 -4.63 31.81 -2.58
N GLY A 193 -4.66 31.81 -1.25
CA GLY A 193 -5.90 31.95 -0.47
C GLY A 193 -6.80 30.72 -0.46
N THR A 194 -6.38 29.57 -1.01
CA THR A 194 -7.22 28.35 -1.07
C THR A 194 -7.05 27.47 0.16
N LYS A 195 -8.09 26.68 0.45
CA LYS A 195 -8.14 25.70 1.56
C LYS A 195 -8.27 24.25 1.05
N ASP A 196 -8.02 24.03 -0.24
CA ASP A 196 -8.28 22.76 -0.92
C ASP A 196 -7.35 21.64 -0.44
N VAL A 197 -6.14 22.02 -0.01
CA VAL A 197 -5.18 21.12 0.63
C VAL A 197 -5.11 21.48 2.11
N ALA A 198 -5.31 20.48 2.96
CA ALA A 198 -5.24 20.62 4.40
C ALA A 198 -4.37 19.52 5.00
N TRP A 199 -3.47 19.91 5.88
CA TRP A 199 -2.71 19.00 6.74
C TRP A 199 -3.26 19.11 8.16
N THR A 200 -3.26 18.02 8.91
CA THR A 200 -3.71 18.04 10.31
C THR A 200 -2.52 17.91 11.24
N LEU A 201 -2.28 18.92 12.08
CA LEU A 201 -1.27 18.90 13.12
C LEU A 201 -1.88 18.33 14.40
N TYR A 202 -1.19 17.38 15.02
CA TYR A 202 -1.58 16.72 16.26
C TYR A 202 -0.74 17.33 17.36
N LEU A 203 -1.39 18.11 18.23
CA LEU A 203 -0.74 18.77 19.34
C LEU A 203 -1.06 18.03 20.63
N SER A 204 -0.03 17.86 21.46
CA SER A 204 -0.12 17.18 22.75
C SER A 204 0.64 17.97 23.82
N GLN A 205 0.41 17.62 25.09
CA GLN A 205 1.12 18.21 26.23
C GLN A 205 2.07 17.17 26.84
N PRO A 206 3.37 17.18 26.49
CA PRO A 206 4.28 16.08 26.80
C PRO A 206 4.76 16.04 28.26
N VAL A 207 4.54 17.10 29.05
CA VAL A 207 5.10 17.22 30.42
C VAL A 207 4.03 17.47 31.49
N LYS A 208 3.29 18.57 31.40
CA LYS A 208 2.19 18.91 32.34
C LYS A 208 0.87 19.01 31.58
N GLN A 209 -0.22 18.58 32.21
CA GLN A 209 -1.55 18.63 31.62
C GLN A 209 -2.30 19.92 32.01
N GLY A 210 -3.19 20.40 31.14
CA GLY A 210 -4.09 21.53 31.38
C GLY A 210 -3.48 22.90 31.09
N GLU A 211 -4.05 23.97 31.66
CA GLU A 211 -3.72 25.38 31.35
C GLU A 211 -2.26 25.81 31.60
N GLY A 212 -1.48 25.00 32.31
CA GLY A 212 -0.04 25.24 32.54
C GLY A 212 0.90 24.38 31.71
N GLY A 213 0.37 23.46 30.90
CA GLY A 213 1.14 22.57 30.06
C GLY A 213 1.57 23.23 28.77
N ILE A 214 2.84 23.07 28.40
CA ILE A 214 3.30 23.43 27.06
C ILE A 214 2.71 22.46 26.02
N TRP A 215 2.41 22.98 24.83
CA TRP A 215 2.03 22.17 23.69
C TRP A 215 3.25 21.87 22.81
N CYS A 216 3.21 20.72 22.13
CA CYS A 216 4.10 20.40 21.02
C CYS A 216 3.31 19.76 19.88
N VAL A 217 3.75 19.93 18.63
CA VAL A 217 3.29 19.07 17.54
C VAL A 217 4.02 17.74 17.67
N GLU A 218 3.30 16.66 17.95
CA GLU A 218 3.89 15.33 18.07
C GLU A 218 3.82 14.54 16.76
N ARG A 219 2.82 14.85 15.93
CA ARG A 219 2.54 14.19 14.65
C ARG A 219 1.86 15.16 13.70
N TRP A 220 1.92 14.86 12.41
CA TRP A 220 1.10 15.53 11.42
C TRP A 220 0.64 14.57 10.33
N ARG A 221 -0.52 14.86 9.76
CA ARG A 221 -1.12 14.10 8.66
C ARG A 221 -1.19 14.97 7.41
N ASP A 222 -0.75 14.44 6.28
CA ASP A 222 -0.88 15.11 4.97
C ASP A 222 -2.26 14.89 4.33
N GLU A 223 -2.50 15.50 3.17
CA GLU A 223 -3.78 15.44 2.47
C GLU A 223 -4.13 14.05 1.92
N ILE A 224 -3.11 13.19 1.71
CA ILE A 224 -3.28 11.82 1.22
C ILE A 224 -3.33 10.79 2.35
N GLY A 225 -3.26 11.24 3.62
CA GLY A 225 -3.49 10.42 4.81
C GLY A 225 -2.24 9.84 5.46
N ASN A 226 -1.02 10.14 4.98
CA ASN A 226 0.19 9.69 5.66
C ASN A 226 0.30 10.40 7.01
N VAL A 227 0.71 9.66 8.03
CA VAL A 227 0.99 10.19 9.37
C VAL A 227 2.49 10.19 9.60
N TYR A 228 3.03 11.33 9.97
CA TYR A 228 4.44 11.53 10.26
C TYR A 228 4.60 11.84 11.74
N VAL A 229 5.40 11.03 12.44
CA VAL A 229 5.81 11.32 13.82
C VAL A 229 6.88 12.40 13.81
N TYR A 230 6.85 13.30 14.79
CA TYR A 230 7.83 14.35 14.93
C TYR A 230 8.45 14.37 16.32
N PHE A 231 9.78 14.45 16.33
CA PHE A 231 10.58 14.76 17.51
C PHE A 231 11.53 15.93 17.22
N PRO A 232 11.75 16.84 18.20
CA PRO A 232 12.64 17.97 18.02
C PRO A 232 14.09 17.49 17.84
N ASP A 233 14.78 18.02 16.83
CA ASP A 233 16.22 17.83 16.66
C ASP A 233 16.98 18.80 17.57
N ALA A 234 17.31 18.33 18.77
CA ALA A 234 17.92 19.12 19.83
C ALA A 234 19.36 18.68 20.12
N ASP A 235 20.17 18.50 19.06
CA ASP A 235 21.62 18.20 19.15
C ASP A 235 21.94 16.99 20.06
N GLY A 236 21.15 15.93 19.94
CA GLY A 236 21.32 14.68 20.71
C GLY A 236 20.65 14.66 22.08
N VAL A 237 19.85 15.67 22.42
CA VAL A 237 18.98 15.66 23.60
C VAL A 237 17.67 14.92 23.30
N PRO A 238 17.27 13.89 24.08
CA PRO A 238 15.99 13.22 23.91
C PRO A 238 14.80 14.16 24.11
N SER A 239 13.71 13.94 23.37
CA SER A 239 12.52 14.78 23.40
C SER A 239 11.95 14.97 24.81
N ARG A 240 11.97 13.93 25.65
CA ARG A 240 11.51 14.01 27.05
C ARG A 240 12.30 15.03 27.88
N GLU A 241 13.61 15.12 27.66
CA GLU A 241 14.49 16.06 28.38
C GLU A 241 14.34 17.47 27.79
N TYR A 242 14.24 17.57 26.46
CA TYR A 242 13.99 18.81 25.75
C TYR A 242 12.68 19.49 26.21
N TYR A 243 11.57 18.75 26.21
CA TYR A 243 10.28 19.30 26.63
C TYR A 243 10.23 19.60 28.13
N ALA A 244 10.90 18.81 28.98
CA ALA A 244 11.00 19.10 30.40
C ALA A 244 11.69 20.46 30.64
N ALA A 245 12.80 20.73 29.94
CA ALA A 245 13.48 22.02 30.02
C ALA A 245 12.58 23.19 29.54
N LEU A 246 11.91 23.03 28.40
CA LEU A 246 10.97 24.05 27.89
C LEU A 246 9.81 24.32 28.85
N GLN A 247 9.32 23.30 29.54
CA GLN A 247 8.26 23.44 30.53
C GLN A 247 8.75 24.27 31.73
N GLU A 248 9.95 24.01 32.24
CA GLU A 248 10.54 24.77 33.34
C GLU A 248 10.79 26.23 32.96
N GLU A 249 11.30 26.49 31.75
CA GLU A 249 11.49 27.83 31.21
C GLU A 249 10.16 28.58 31.09
N THR A 250 9.12 27.92 30.58
CA THR A 250 7.77 28.50 30.44
C THR A 250 7.16 28.81 31.81
N ASP A 251 7.30 27.92 32.78
CA ASP A 251 6.82 28.14 34.16
C ASP A 251 7.52 29.32 34.85
N ALA A 252 8.82 29.49 34.59
CA ALA A 252 9.58 30.62 35.09
C ALA A 252 9.13 31.93 34.43
N ALA A 253 8.98 31.94 33.10
CA ALA A 253 8.51 33.09 32.34
C ALA A 253 7.10 33.53 32.76
N ARG A 254 6.21 32.60 33.07
CA ARG A 254 4.83 32.86 33.53
C ARG A 254 4.76 33.70 34.82
N LYS A 255 5.82 33.69 35.64
CA LYS A 255 5.90 34.50 36.87
C LYS A 255 6.30 35.95 36.61
N ALA A 256 6.74 36.27 35.40
CA ALA A 256 7.10 37.64 35.01
C ALA A 256 5.85 38.50 34.74
N GLN A 257 5.95 39.82 34.97
CA GLN A 257 4.83 40.75 34.82
C GLN A 257 4.34 40.91 33.37
N GLN A 258 5.11 40.48 32.37
CA GLN A 258 4.84 40.70 30.93
C GLN A 258 4.64 39.38 30.16
N PHE A 259 4.23 38.31 30.83
CA PHE A 259 3.95 37.04 30.16
C PHE A 259 2.67 37.12 29.32
N ASP A 260 2.81 36.88 28.02
CA ASP A 260 1.69 36.78 27.08
C ASP A 260 1.49 35.31 26.69
N VAL A 261 0.29 34.79 26.98
CA VAL A 261 -0.07 33.39 26.67
C VAL A 261 -0.07 33.17 25.16
N GLY A 262 -0.58 34.13 24.37
CA GLY A 262 -0.78 34.00 22.92
C GLY A 262 0.50 33.99 22.09
N SER A 263 1.64 34.27 22.70
CA SER A 263 2.97 34.18 22.07
C SER A 263 3.90 33.20 22.81
N SER A 264 3.32 32.27 23.56
CA SER A 264 4.04 31.27 24.35
C SER A 264 3.69 29.84 23.91
N LEU A 265 4.45 28.87 24.41
CA LEU A 265 4.17 27.44 24.21
C LEU A 265 2.88 26.95 24.89
N LEU A 266 2.19 27.80 25.67
CA LEU A 266 0.88 27.48 26.23
C LEU A 266 -0.27 27.68 25.22
N ASP A 267 -0.03 28.45 24.14
CA ASP A 267 -0.99 28.60 23.06
C ASP A 267 -0.73 27.59 21.92
N PRO A 268 -1.65 26.64 21.67
CA PRO A 268 -1.46 25.64 20.61
C PRO A 268 -1.37 26.28 19.22
N GLN A 269 -2.00 27.42 18.98
CA GLN A 269 -1.94 28.07 17.67
C GLN A 269 -0.56 28.69 17.40
N HIS A 270 0.04 29.31 18.42
CA HIS A 270 1.43 29.75 18.38
C HIS A 270 2.39 28.58 18.11
N VAL A 271 2.23 27.45 18.83
CA VAL A 271 3.06 26.26 18.64
C VAL A 271 2.95 25.71 17.21
N ALA A 272 1.74 25.63 16.65
CA ALA A 272 1.54 25.23 15.27
C ALA A 272 2.24 26.18 14.27
N ALA A 273 2.20 27.49 14.52
CA ALA A 273 2.86 28.48 13.67
C ALA A 273 4.39 28.34 13.66
N GLU A 274 5.01 28.16 14.83
CA GLU A 274 6.46 27.93 14.92
C GLU A 274 6.86 26.56 14.34
N PHE A 275 6.02 25.52 14.50
CA PHE A 275 6.25 24.23 13.88
C PHE A 275 6.29 24.33 12.34
N VAL A 276 5.25 24.88 11.70
CA VAL A 276 5.23 24.94 10.23
C VAL A 276 6.34 25.82 9.65
N LYS A 277 6.78 26.82 10.40
CA LYS A 277 7.90 27.69 10.03
C LYS A 277 9.24 26.96 10.13
N SER A 278 9.47 26.22 11.21
CA SER A 278 10.73 25.50 11.43
C SER A 278 10.84 24.26 10.55
N VAL A 279 9.77 23.48 10.43
CA VAL A 279 9.77 22.18 9.75
C VAL A 279 9.55 22.32 8.25
N PHE A 280 8.60 23.15 7.82
CA PHE A 280 8.27 23.31 6.39
C PHE A 280 8.88 24.57 5.76
N GLY A 281 9.43 25.49 6.56
CA GLY A 281 9.91 26.78 6.05
C GLY A 281 8.79 27.71 5.61
N HIS A 282 7.55 27.46 6.05
CA HIS A 282 6.38 28.23 5.64
C HIS A 282 6.19 29.47 6.53
N THR A 283 5.58 30.52 5.97
CA THR A 283 5.19 31.72 6.74
C THR A 283 3.66 31.82 6.76
N PRO A 284 2.99 31.23 7.77
CA PRO A 284 1.53 31.23 7.83
C PRO A 284 0.98 32.65 8.03
N VAL A 285 -0.23 32.88 7.53
CA VAL A 285 -0.97 34.15 7.69
C VAL A 285 -2.30 33.89 8.41
N ALA A 286 -3.01 34.96 8.80
CA ALA A 286 -4.37 34.81 9.34
C ALA A 286 -5.25 34.05 8.34
N GLY A 287 -5.88 32.95 8.78
CA GLY A 287 -6.65 32.04 7.93
C GLY A 287 -5.91 30.77 7.50
N SER A 288 -4.58 30.70 7.68
CA SER A 288 -3.78 29.48 7.42
C SER A 288 -4.07 28.34 8.40
N PHE A 289 -4.69 28.64 9.54
CA PHE A 289 -4.99 27.66 10.59
C PHE A 289 -6.46 27.68 10.95
N GLU A 290 -6.98 26.50 11.27
CA GLU A 290 -8.32 26.29 11.78
C GLU A 290 -8.29 25.20 12.84
N ARG A 291 -8.88 25.47 14.01
CA ARG A 291 -8.96 24.48 15.08
C ARG A 291 -9.96 23.40 14.66
N GLY A 292 -9.53 22.15 14.70
CA GLY A 292 -10.37 21.00 14.39
C GLY A 292 -10.82 20.29 15.67
N ASP A 293 -12.03 19.74 15.62
CA ASP A 293 -12.59 18.89 16.69
C ASP A 293 -12.25 17.40 16.49
N SER A 294 -11.53 17.07 15.42
CA SER A 294 -11.14 15.69 15.07
C SER A 294 -9.72 15.63 14.55
N SER A 295 -9.11 14.46 14.66
CA SER A 295 -7.79 14.13 14.13
C SER A 295 -7.73 14.09 12.61
N GLY A 296 -8.87 14.21 11.93
CA GLY A 296 -8.96 14.08 10.47
C GLY A 296 -8.76 12.65 9.97
N THR A 297 -8.83 11.64 10.86
CA THR A 297 -8.89 10.24 10.43
C THR A 297 -10.21 9.97 9.70
N PRO A 298 -10.21 9.15 8.63
CA PRO A 298 -11.45 8.75 7.97
C PRO A 298 -12.49 8.17 8.93
N GLN A 299 -12.06 7.40 9.94
CA GLN A 299 -12.95 6.84 10.94
C GLN A 299 -13.72 7.92 11.72
N GLU A 300 -13.05 8.97 12.19
CA GLU A 300 -13.74 10.08 12.87
C GLU A 300 -14.55 10.92 11.90
N LEU A 301 -14.04 11.17 10.70
CA LEU A 301 -14.73 12.00 9.70
C LEU A 301 -16.09 11.39 9.29
N PHE A 302 -16.16 10.09 9.02
CA PHE A 302 -17.44 9.45 8.69
C PHE A 302 -18.45 9.48 9.85
N THR A 303 -17.99 9.50 11.10
CA THR A 303 -18.90 9.55 12.28
C THR A 303 -19.54 10.92 12.50
N GLN A 304 -19.07 11.97 11.82
CA GLN A 304 -19.63 13.32 11.92
C GLN A 304 -20.93 13.48 11.12
N SER A 305 -21.19 12.58 10.18
CA SER A 305 -22.43 12.61 9.39
C SER A 305 -23.65 12.43 10.28
N SER A 306 -24.74 13.13 9.97
CA SER A 306 -26.04 12.88 10.59
C SER A 306 -26.66 11.55 10.13
N GLY A 307 -26.17 10.97 9.03
CA GLY A 307 -26.76 9.80 8.37
C GLY A 307 -28.09 10.08 7.67
N ASN A 308 -28.56 11.33 7.64
CA ASN A 308 -29.82 11.71 7.01
C ASN A 308 -29.57 12.57 5.76
N ILE A 309 -29.89 12.02 4.59
CA ILE A 309 -29.68 12.69 3.30
C ILE A 309 -30.40 14.05 3.20
N HIS A 310 -31.51 14.22 3.93
CA HIS A 310 -32.28 15.46 3.90
C HIS A 310 -31.57 16.66 4.54
N ASP A 311 -30.55 16.43 5.37
CA ASP A 311 -29.74 17.49 5.98
C ASP A 311 -28.73 18.08 4.96
N TYR A 312 -28.42 17.32 3.91
CA TYR A 312 -27.36 17.62 2.95
C TYR A 312 -27.88 17.95 1.55
N MET A 313 -28.97 17.32 1.12
CA MET A 313 -29.52 17.49 -0.23
C MET A 313 -29.85 18.96 -0.60
N PRO A 314 -30.43 19.79 0.30
CA PRO A 314 -30.67 21.21 -0.02
C PRO A 314 -29.39 21.97 -0.37
N LYS A 315 -28.28 21.68 0.33
CA LYS A 315 -26.97 22.31 0.06
C LYS A 315 -26.42 21.86 -1.29
N LEU A 316 -26.48 20.56 -1.58
CA LEU A 316 -26.07 20.01 -2.89
C LEU A 316 -26.83 20.65 -4.05
N ILE A 317 -28.14 20.85 -3.91
CA ILE A 317 -28.96 21.49 -4.94
C ILE A 317 -28.58 22.97 -5.13
N ALA A 318 -28.35 23.69 -4.04
CA ALA A 318 -28.09 25.13 -4.07
C ALA A 318 -26.67 25.48 -4.55
N GLU A 319 -25.68 24.71 -4.12
CA GLU A 319 -24.26 25.07 -4.23
C GLU A 319 -23.44 24.06 -5.06
N GLY A 320 -24.01 22.90 -5.40
CA GLY A 320 -23.36 21.87 -6.22
C GLY A 320 -22.59 20.83 -5.40
N LYS A 321 -21.76 20.03 -6.09
CA LYS A 321 -21.12 18.84 -5.52
C LYS A 321 -20.14 19.13 -4.37
N ASP A 322 -19.45 20.28 -4.41
CA ASP A 322 -18.40 20.62 -3.44
C ASP A 322 -18.97 21.17 -2.11
N ALA A 323 -20.30 21.36 -2.05
CA ALA A 323 -20.98 21.94 -0.89
C ALA A 323 -21.13 20.97 0.29
N VAL A 324 -20.99 19.66 0.03
CA VAL A 324 -21.13 18.62 1.05
C VAL A 324 -19.95 17.66 0.93
N SER A 325 -19.27 17.42 2.05
CA SER A 325 -18.16 16.48 2.10
C SER A 325 -18.62 15.05 1.81
N ALA A 326 -17.76 14.25 1.17
CA ALA A 326 -17.98 12.81 1.04
C ALA A 326 -18.19 12.12 2.40
N TYR A 327 -17.52 12.62 3.45
CA TYR A 327 -17.64 12.08 4.82
C TYR A 327 -19.01 12.33 5.44
N ASP A 328 -19.69 13.41 5.04
CA ASP A 328 -21.07 13.70 5.42
C ASP A 328 -22.07 12.90 4.57
N LEU A 329 -21.83 12.85 3.26
CA LEU A 329 -22.77 12.32 2.29
C LEU A 329 -22.89 10.79 2.33
N LEU A 330 -21.75 10.09 2.31
CA LEU A 330 -21.72 8.63 2.13
C LEU A 330 -22.38 7.85 3.27
N PRO A 331 -22.25 8.24 4.56
CA PRO A 331 -22.95 7.53 5.64
C PRO A 331 -24.47 7.53 5.50
N CYS A 332 -25.06 8.53 4.81
CA CYS A 332 -26.50 8.56 4.55
C CYS A 332 -26.99 7.35 3.73
N LEU A 333 -26.10 6.75 2.92
CA LEU A 333 -26.43 5.66 2.00
C LEU A 333 -26.67 4.32 2.73
N GLU A 334 -26.20 4.20 3.97
CA GLU A 334 -26.43 3.00 4.79
C GLU A 334 -27.92 2.76 5.08
N HIS A 335 -28.71 3.84 5.11
CA HIS A 335 -30.15 3.79 5.38
C HIS A 335 -31.01 3.86 4.11
N PHE A 336 -30.39 3.89 2.92
CA PHE A 336 -31.14 3.89 1.67
C PHE A 336 -31.92 2.59 1.49
N THR A 337 -33.13 2.74 0.97
CA THR A 337 -33.97 1.64 0.52
C THR A 337 -34.44 1.95 -0.90
N LYS A 338 -35.13 1.00 -1.55
CA LYS A 338 -35.71 1.22 -2.88
C LYS A 338 -36.68 2.41 -2.91
N ASP A 339 -37.37 2.67 -1.80
CA ASP A 339 -38.34 3.77 -1.71
C ASP A 339 -37.68 5.14 -1.59
N THR A 340 -36.42 5.20 -1.11
CA THR A 340 -35.68 6.46 -0.92
C THR A 340 -35.54 7.24 -2.22
N TRP A 341 -35.39 6.56 -3.36
CA TRP A 341 -35.34 7.22 -4.67
C TRP A 341 -36.61 7.99 -5.03
N ALA A 342 -37.78 7.39 -4.76
CA ALA A 342 -39.07 8.02 -5.00
C ALA A 342 -39.34 9.14 -3.99
N GLU A 343 -38.88 8.98 -2.76
CA GLU A 343 -38.92 10.00 -1.71
C GLU A 343 -38.13 11.25 -2.11
N LEU A 344 -36.86 11.10 -2.51
CA LEU A 344 -36.02 12.22 -2.93
C LEU A 344 -36.65 12.99 -4.11
N ARG A 345 -37.20 12.26 -5.09
CA ARG A 345 -37.93 12.88 -6.21
C ARG A 345 -39.18 13.65 -5.74
N ARG A 346 -39.89 13.16 -4.73
CA ARG A 346 -41.06 13.85 -4.17
C ARG A 346 -40.66 15.09 -3.37
N ALA A 347 -39.60 15.00 -2.58
CA ALA A 347 -39.12 16.08 -1.74
C ALA A 347 -38.46 17.21 -2.53
N TYR A 348 -37.71 16.87 -3.60
CA TYR A 348 -36.80 17.80 -4.29
C TYR A 348 -37.03 17.93 -5.80
N GLY A 349 -38.08 17.31 -6.35
CA GLY A 349 -38.40 17.41 -7.77
C GLY A 349 -37.39 16.69 -8.67
N LEU A 350 -36.97 17.33 -9.77
CA LEU A 350 -36.00 16.77 -10.73
C LEU A 350 -34.58 17.31 -10.55
N GLU A 351 -34.40 18.36 -9.75
CA GLU A 351 -33.13 19.09 -9.64
C GLU A 351 -32.09 18.38 -8.76
N TRP A 352 -32.53 17.46 -7.90
CA TRP A 352 -31.64 16.76 -6.96
C TRP A 352 -30.70 15.74 -7.61
N TRP A 353 -31.11 15.11 -8.73
CA TRP A 353 -30.39 13.95 -9.25
C TRP A 353 -28.97 14.28 -9.70
N LYS A 354 -28.81 15.33 -10.52
CA LYS A 354 -27.50 15.71 -11.07
C LYS A 354 -26.48 16.06 -9.96
N PRO A 355 -26.75 17.01 -9.04
CA PRO A 355 -25.77 17.35 -8.01
C PRO A 355 -25.47 16.18 -7.07
N PHE A 356 -26.47 15.34 -6.76
CA PHE A 356 -26.25 14.13 -5.97
C PHE A 356 -25.35 13.12 -6.71
N TRP A 357 -25.63 12.85 -7.99
CA TRP A 357 -24.82 11.93 -8.79
C TRP A 357 -23.38 12.43 -8.96
N ASP A 358 -23.20 13.71 -9.25
CA ASP A 358 -21.86 14.32 -9.36
C ASP A 358 -21.07 14.19 -8.05
N ALA A 359 -21.73 14.40 -6.90
CA ALA A 359 -21.11 14.25 -5.58
C ALA A 359 -20.76 12.78 -5.27
N LEU A 360 -21.63 11.83 -5.61
CA LEU A 360 -21.34 10.39 -5.44
C LEU A 360 -20.18 9.92 -6.31
N PHE A 361 -20.12 10.39 -7.56
CA PHE A 361 -19.07 10.03 -8.49
C PHE A 361 -17.71 10.58 -8.03
N ASP A 362 -17.67 11.82 -7.56
CA ASP A 362 -16.47 12.44 -6.98
C ASP A 362 -16.05 11.73 -5.69
N ALA A 363 -17.02 11.32 -4.86
CA ALA A 363 -16.78 10.61 -3.61
C ALA A 363 -16.39 9.12 -3.77
N ALA A 364 -16.46 8.56 -4.99
CA ALA A 364 -16.28 7.13 -5.22
C ALA A 364 -14.88 6.63 -4.86
N LEU A 365 -13.88 7.46 -5.13
CA LEU A 365 -12.48 7.19 -4.89
C LEU A 365 -11.94 8.11 -3.80
N SER A 366 -11.07 7.55 -2.96
CA SER A 366 -10.44 8.25 -1.86
C SER A 366 -9.37 9.22 -2.34
N GLY A 367 -9.36 10.42 -1.77
CA GLY A 367 -8.19 11.31 -1.82
C GLY A 367 -7.10 10.92 -0.82
N MET A 368 -7.42 10.09 0.19
CA MET A 368 -6.53 9.62 1.25
C MET A 368 -5.93 8.25 0.92
N ALA A 369 -5.17 8.17 -0.18
CA ALA A 369 -4.62 6.90 -0.68
C ALA A 369 -3.72 6.14 0.32
N ALA A 370 -3.13 6.82 1.31
CA ALA A 370 -2.32 6.19 2.36
C ALA A 370 -3.15 5.58 3.50
N ASP A 371 -4.45 5.89 3.59
CA ASP A 371 -5.36 5.36 4.60
C ASP A 371 -6.40 4.42 3.95
N PRO A 372 -6.12 3.11 3.87
CA PRO A 372 -6.99 2.16 3.16
C PRO A 372 -8.40 2.08 3.75
N TYR A 373 -8.58 2.46 5.02
CA TYR A 373 -9.90 2.50 5.66
C TYR A 373 -10.85 3.45 4.94
N ASP A 374 -10.37 4.58 4.40
CA ASP A 374 -11.22 5.54 3.68
C ASP A 374 -11.86 4.89 2.45
N GLN A 375 -11.05 4.27 1.58
CA GLN A 375 -11.57 3.60 0.40
C GLN A 375 -12.47 2.40 0.76
N ILE A 376 -12.14 1.65 1.81
CA ILE A 376 -12.98 0.54 2.29
C ILE A 376 -14.38 1.05 2.68
N MET A 377 -14.47 2.16 3.41
CA MET A 377 -15.77 2.73 3.79
C MET A 377 -16.53 3.32 2.60
N ARG A 378 -15.84 3.94 1.64
CA ARG A 378 -16.47 4.39 0.38
C ARG A 378 -17.06 3.23 -0.41
N ASN A 379 -16.33 2.11 -0.50
CA ASN A 379 -16.80 0.88 -1.12
C ASN A 379 -18.04 0.33 -0.38
N TYR A 380 -18.03 0.36 0.95
CA TYR A 380 -19.17 -0.05 1.77
C TYR A 380 -20.42 0.80 1.47
N TYR A 381 -20.35 2.12 1.62
CA TYR A 381 -21.51 2.98 1.47
C TYR A 381 -22.07 2.99 0.03
N LEU A 382 -21.21 2.99 -0.98
CA LEU A 382 -21.66 2.91 -2.37
C LEU A 382 -22.18 1.52 -2.75
N GLY A 383 -21.70 0.46 -2.10
CA GLY A 383 -22.31 -0.87 -2.20
C GLY A 383 -23.72 -0.91 -1.58
N LYS A 384 -23.96 -0.24 -0.45
CA LYS A 384 -25.32 -0.11 0.14
C LYS A 384 -26.25 0.64 -0.80
N LEU A 385 -25.78 1.74 -1.41
CA LEU A 385 -26.53 2.46 -2.43
C LEU A 385 -26.91 1.57 -3.62
N PHE A 386 -25.95 0.81 -4.14
CA PHE A 386 -26.19 -0.11 -5.25
C PHE A 386 -27.25 -1.16 -4.88
N LEU A 387 -27.17 -1.76 -3.69
CA LEU A 387 -28.15 -2.74 -3.21
C LEU A 387 -29.56 -2.15 -3.00
N ALA A 388 -29.65 -0.85 -2.70
CA ALA A 388 -30.89 -0.10 -2.62
C ALA A 388 -31.42 0.40 -3.98
N SER A 389 -30.69 0.17 -5.08
CA SER A 389 -31.04 0.64 -6.41
C SER A 389 -31.81 -0.39 -7.23
N ASP A 390 -32.70 0.08 -8.11
CA ASP A 390 -33.34 -0.73 -9.14
C ASP A 390 -33.53 0.05 -10.45
N GLY A 391 -33.80 -0.68 -11.54
CA GLY A 391 -33.98 -0.11 -12.88
C GLY A 391 -32.85 0.83 -13.29
N ALA A 392 -33.20 2.04 -13.73
CA ALA A 392 -32.25 3.05 -14.18
C ALA A 392 -31.25 3.47 -13.08
N TYR A 393 -31.63 3.44 -11.81
CA TYR A 393 -30.70 3.78 -10.72
C TYR A 393 -29.62 2.70 -10.54
N ALA A 394 -29.97 1.43 -10.73
CA ALA A 394 -29.01 0.32 -10.67
C ALA A 394 -28.04 0.34 -11.88
N GLU A 395 -28.54 0.71 -13.07
CA GLU A 395 -27.71 0.90 -14.27
C GLU A 395 -26.69 2.02 -14.07
N MET A 396 -27.08 3.12 -13.44
CA MET A 396 -26.16 4.23 -13.14
C MET A 396 -25.15 3.83 -12.06
N THR A 397 -25.61 3.35 -10.90
CA THR A 397 -24.74 3.01 -9.75
C THR A 397 -23.75 1.87 -10.02
N THR A 398 -24.04 1.01 -11.01
CA THR A 398 -23.09 0.03 -11.55
C THR A 398 -21.75 0.66 -11.95
N GLN A 399 -21.75 1.90 -12.46
CA GLN A 399 -20.52 2.60 -12.84
C GLN A 399 -19.63 2.88 -11.62
N LEU A 400 -20.21 3.21 -10.47
CA LEU A 400 -19.47 3.47 -9.23
C LEU A 400 -18.84 2.20 -8.68
N VAL A 401 -19.62 1.11 -8.65
CA VAL A 401 -19.14 -0.21 -8.20
C VAL A 401 -17.97 -0.69 -9.06
N LEU A 402 -18.08 -0.54 -10.39
CA LEU A 402 -17.01 -0.92 -11.31
C LEU A 402 -15.79 -0.01 -11.19
N LEU A 403 -16.00 1.30 -11.03
CA LEU A 403 -14.92 2.27 -10.79
C LEU A 403 -14.11 1.90 -9.53
N GLN A 404 -14.79 1.56 -8.44
CA GLN A 404 -14.16 1.15 -7.19
C GLN A 404 -13.41 -0.18 -7.31
N TRP A 405 -13.98 -1.16 -8.00
CA TRP A 405 -13.31 -2.43 -8.27
C TRP A 405 -12.01 -2.24 -9.07
N ASN A 406 -12.07 -1.43 -10.13
CA ASN A 406 -10.91 -1.17 -10.99
C ASN A 406 -9.85 -0.31 -10.30
N TYR A 407 -10.25 0.55 -9.36
CA TYR A 407 -9.32 1.33 -8.56
C TYR A 407 -8.49 0.46 -7.63
N HIS A 408 -9.14 -0.39 -6.83
CA HIS A 408 -8.42 -1.31 -5.93
C HIS A 408 -9.29 -2.52 -5.49
N ASN A 409 -9.27 -3.59 -6.27
CA ASN A 409 -10.09 -4.80 -6.07
C ASN A 409 -9.94 -5.45 -4.68
N ARG A 410 -8.74 -5.44 -4.07
CA ARG A 410 -8.53 -5.96 -2.70
C ARG A 410 -9.22 -5.12 -1.62
N LEU A 411 -9.15 -3.79 -1.70
CA LEU A 411 -9.88 -2.92 -0.78
C LEU A 411 -11.39 -2.99 -1.00
N TYR A 412 -11.84 -3.24 -2.24
CA TYR A 412 -13.24 -3.54 -2.51
C TYR A 412 -13.66 -4.83 -1.82
N THR A 413 -12.85 -5.89 -1.93
CA THR A 413 -13.16 -7.17 -1.30
C THR A 413 -13.12 -7.09 0.23
N ALA A 414 -12.17 -6.35 0.81
CA ALA A 414 -12.14 -6.08 2.25
C ALA A 414 -13.38 -5.33 2.76
N ALA A 415 -14.00 -4.49 1.92
CA ALA A 415 -15.27 -3.85 2.27
C ALA A 415 -16.45 -4.82 2.32
N LEU A 416 -16.38 -5.96 1.62
CA LEU A 416 -17.45 -6.96 1.62
C LEU A 416 -17.68 -7.59 3.00
N ASP A 417 -16.66 -7.62 3.87
CA ASP A 417 -16.76 -8.11 5.24
C ASP A 417 -17.67 -7.26 6.14
N ARG A 418 -18.03 -6.05 5.70
CA ARG A 418 -18.97 -5.16 6.39
C ARG A 418 -20.43 -5.39 5.99
N PHE A 419 -20.68 -6.18 4.95
CA PHE A 419 -22.02 -6.52 4.51
C PHE A 419 -22.51 -7.81 5.16
N THR A 420 -23.82 -8.02 5.17
CA THR A 420 -24.34 -9.36 5.46
C THR A 420 -23.89 -10.35 4.38
N PRO A 421 -23.77 -11.67 4.68
CA PRO A 421 -23.36 -12.66 3.69
C PRO A 421 -24.19 -12.61 2.39
N ASP A 422 -25.51 -12.43 2.51
CA ASP A 422 -26.42 -12.33 1.36
C ASP A 422 -26.17 -11.08 0.51
N GLU A 423 -25.88 -9.94 1.13
CA GLU A 423 -25.54 -8.69 0.45
C GLU A 423 -24.20 -8.81 -0.26
N ALA A 424 -23.17 -9.31 0.44
CA ALA A 424 -21.84 -9.54 -0.12
C ALA A 424 -21.92 -10.48 -1.34
N ASP A 425 -22.68 -11.58 -1.24
CA ASP A 425 -22.88 -12.52 -2.33
C ASP A 425 -23.62 -11.91 -3.52
N ARG A 426 -24.58 -11.01 -3.29
CA ARG A 426 -25.24 -10.26 -4.37
C ARG A 426 -24.27 -9.32 -5.07
N LEU A 427 -23.44 -8.59 -4.31
CA LEU A 427 -22.41 -7.71 -4.85
C LEU A 427 -21.39 -8.49 -5.68
N ARG A 428 -20.86 -9.60 -5.16
CA ARG A 428 -19.91 -10.47 -5.89
C ARG A 428 -20.49 -10.97 -7.20
N ARG A 429 -21.73 -11.50 -7.18
CA ARG A 429 -22.38 -12.01 -8.40
C ARG A 429 -22.61 -10.91 -9.44
N HIS A 430 -23.10 -9.75 -9.01
CA HIS A 430 -23.33 -8.64 -9.92
C HIS A 430 -22.02 -8.14 -10.51
N LEU A 431 -21.01 -7.93 -9.68
CA LEU A 431 -19.70 -7.46 -10.10
C LEU A 431 -19.00 -8.46 -11.03
N ALA A 432 -19.12 -9.77 -10.80
CA ALA A 432 -18.63 -10.79 -11.72
C ALA A 432 -19.23 -10.63 -13.13
N VAL A 433 -20.52 -10.32 -13.24
CA VAL A 433 -21.16 -10.03 -14.54
C VAL A 433 -20.64 -8.72 -15.14
N LEU A 434 -20.47 -7.66 -14.33
CA LEU A 434 -19.99 -6.36 -14.79
C LEU A 434 -18.58 -6.42 -15.37
N VAL A 435 -17.65 -7.10 -14.69
CA VAL A 435 -16.25 -7.20 -15.15
C VAL A 435 -16.13 -8.03 -16.44
N SER A 436 -17.07 -8.94 -16.69
CA SER A 436 -17.14 -9.71 -17.93
C SER A 436 -17.85 -8.98 -19.07
N TYR A 437 -18.86 -8.17 -18.78
CA TYR A 437 -19.72 -7.51 -19.77
C TYR A 437 -19.14 -6.22 -20.35
N HIS A 438 -18.22 -5.56 -19.64
CA HIS A 438 -17.61 -4.32 -20.13
C HIS A 438 -16.92 -4.56 -21.49
N GLU A 439 -16.77 -3.51 -22.30
CA GLU A 439 -16.24 -3.49 -23.70
C GLU A 439 -14.78 -3.98 -23.86
N SER A 440 -14.30 -4.81 -22.95
CA SER A 440 -13.03 -5.52 -22.97
C SER A 440 -12.82 -6.19 -24.32
N THR A 441 -11.71 -5.85 -24.95
CA THR A 441 -11.24 -6.51 -26.18
C THR A 441 -10.98 -8.00 -25.97
N PHE A 442 -10.62 -8.41 -24.75
CA PHE A 442 -10.20 -9.77 -24.42
C PHE A 442 -11.30 -10.51 -23.65
N ASN A 443 -12.47 -10.64 -24.29
CA ASN A 443 -13.62 -11.38 -23.77
C ASN A 443 -14.03 -12.51 -24.70
N LEU A 444 -14.66 -13.53 -24.13
CA LEU A 444 -15.29 -14.64 -24.85
C LEU A 444 -16.81 -14.57 -24.64
N ASP A 445 -17.57 -14.37 -25.73
CA ASP A 445 -19.03 -14.48 -25.78
C ASP A 445 -19.42 -15.95 -26.01
N ILE A 446 -20.15 -16.52 -25.07
CA ILE A 446 -20.64 -17.89 -25.10
C ILE A 446 -22.18 -17.85 -25.08
N LYS A 447 -22.80 -18.53 -26.06
CA LYS A 447 -24.25 -18.70 -26.13
C LYS A 447 -24.66 -20.08 -25.63
N GLU A 448 -25.49 -20.12 -24.60
CA GLU A 448 -25.99 -21.36 -24.03
C GLU A 448 -27.46 -21.23 -23.61
N ALA A 449 -28.30 -22.18 -24.04
CA ALA A 449 -29.74 -22.20 -23.75
C ALA A 449 -30.47 -20.86 -24.01
N GLY A 450 -30.06 -20.13 -25.05
CA GLY A 450 -30.64 -18.83 -25.42
C GLY A 450 -30.18 -17.64 -24.58
N ARG A 451 -29.22 -17.84 -23.66
CA ARG A 451 -28.56 -16.78 -22.88
C ARG A 451 -27.12 -16.59 -23.35
N ARG A 452 -26.64 -15.35 -23.27
CA ARG A 452 -25.23 -15.03 -23.50
C ARG A 452 -24.52 -14.85 -22.17
N PHE A 453 -23.32 -15.41 -22.08
CA PHE A 453 -22.41 -15.21 -20.97
C PHE A 453 -21.08 -14.72 -21.52
N TYR A 454 -20.38 -13.94 -20.70
CA TYR A 454 -19.08 -13.40 -21.04
C TYR A 454 -18.07 -13.87 -20.01
N VAL A 455 -16.85 -14.17 -20.45
CA VAL A 455 -15.68 -14.30 -19.57
C VAL A 455 -14.56 -13.50 -20.20
N SER A 456 -13.94 -12.63 -19.42
CA SER A 456 -12.85 -11.75 -19.83
C SER A 456 -11.56 -12.07 -19.09
N LEU A 457 -10.43 -11.74 -19.72
CA LEU A 457 -9.12 -11.70 -19.04
C LEU A 457 -9.09 -10.55 -18.03
N ASN A 458 -9.52 -10.82 -16.79
CA ASN A 458 -9.72 -9.80 -15.76
C ASN A 458 -9.70 -10.40 -14.34
N SER A 459 -9.65 -9.55 -13.32
CA SER A 459 -9.84 -9.92 -11.92
C SER A 459 -11.33 -10.02 -11.60
N TYR A 460 -11.70 -11.05 -10.85
CA TYR A 460 -13.05 -11.37 -10.43
C TYR A 460 -13.18 -11.40 -8.90
N PRO A 461 -14.35 -11.03 -8.35
CA PRO A 461 -14.63 -11.02 -6.91
C PRO A 461 -15.04 -12.39 -6.34
N THR A 462 -14.93 -13.43 -7.16
CA THR A 462 -15.27 -14.82 -6.83
C THR A 462 -14.51 -15.74 -7.78
N GLY A 463 -14.20 -16.96 -7.32
CA GLY A 463 -13.68 -18.01 -8.18
C GLY A 463 -14.72 -18.45 -9.23
N PHE A 464 -14.35 -19.44 -10.04
CA PHE A 464 -15.23 -20.06 -11.02
C PHE A 464 -16.62 -20.37 -10.40
N PRO A 465 -17.75 -20.05 -11.07
CA PRO A 465 -17.93 -19.90 -12.52
C PRO A 465 -17.85 -18.47 -13.07
N PHE A 466 -17.36 -17.48 -12.30
CA PHE A 466 -17.19 -16.09 -12.79
C PHE A 466 -18.48 -15.46 -13.34
N GLY A 467 -19.62 -15.75 -12.73
CA GLY A 467 -20.93 -15.25 -13.19
C GLY A 467 -21.50 -15.99 -14.41
N THR A 468 -20.85 -17.06 -14.87
CA THR A 468 -21.36 -17.94 -15.93
C THR A 468 -22.15 -19.13 -15.39
N ASN A 469 -22.74 -19.92 -16.30
CA ASN A 469 -23.35 -21.21 -16.01
C ASN A 469 -22.58 -22.38 -16.64
N LEU A 470 -21.29 -22.21 -16.90
CA LEU A 470 -20.45 -23.26 -17.49
C LEU A 470 -20.36 -24.47 -16.56
N ALA A 471 -20.59 -25.67 -17.10
CA ALA A 471 -20.51 -26.91 -16.35
C ALA A 471 -19.07 -27.44 -16.32
N VAL A 472 -18.54 -27.67 -15.12
CA VAL A 472 -17.19 -28.23 -14.95
C VAL A 472 -17.15 -29.68 -15.43
N THR A 473 -16.28 -29.96 -16.39
CA THR A 473 -15.95 -31.33 -16.81
C THR A 473 -14.72 -31.85 -16.05
N SER A 474 -13.74 -30.99 -15.82
CA SER A 474 -12.60 -31.26 -14.93
C SER A 474 -12.06 -29.98 -14.31
N SER A 475 -11.40 -30.09 -13.16
CA SER A 475 -10.75 -28.98 -12.49
C SER A 475 -9.49 -29.49 -11.80
N GLU A 476 -8.39 -28.76 -11.97
CA GLU A 476 -7.11 -29.04 -11.33
C GLU A 476 -6.57 -27.76 -10.70
N THR A 477 -6.14 -27.86 -9.43
CA THR A 477 -5.52 -26.76 -8.69
C THR A 477 -4.14 -27.18 -8.24
N PHE A 478 -3.14 -26.35 -8.51
CA PHE A 478 -1.76 -26.59 -8.11
C PHE A 478 -1.06 -25.27 -7.79
N TYR A 479 0.06 -25.35 -7.07
CA TYR A 479 0.91 -24.20 -6.80
C TYR A 479 1.95 -24.07 -7.93
N ALA A 480 1.97 -22.91 -8.57
CA ALA A 480 2.95 -22.56 -9.59
C ALA A 480 3.93 -21.53 -9.01
N GLU A 481 5.22 -21.86 -9.04
CA GLU A 481 6.27 -20.96 -8.59
C GLU A 481 6.22 -19.63 -9.37
N GLY A 482 6.23 -18.51 -8.64
CA GLY A 482 6.08 -17.17 -9.22
C GLY A 482 4.65 -16.72 -9.54
N LEU A 483 3.66 -17.62 -9.59
CA LEU A 483 2.25 -17.30 -9.87
C LEU A 483 1.30 -17.58 -8.70
N GLY A 484 1.74 -18.35 -7.71
CA GLY A 484 0.90 -18.74 -6.58
C GLY A 484 -0.05 -19.89 -6.93
N GLN A 485 -1.24 -19.89 -6.34
CA GLN A 485 -2.22 -20.95 -6.55
C GLN A 485 -2.95 -20.75 -7.88
N VAL A 486 -2.78 -21.69 -8.81
CA VAL A 486 -3.39 -21.68 -10.13
C VAL A 486 -4.46 -22.76 -10.19
N THR A 487 -5.58 -22.45 -10.84
CA THR A 487 -6.64 -23.40 -11.15
C THR A 487 -6.93 -23.42 -12.64
N ILE A 488 -6.99 -24.64 -13.20
CA ILE A 488 -7.40 -24.91 -14.57
C ILE A 488 -8.77 -25.56 -14.51
N VAL A 489 -9.74 -24.99 -15.23
CA VAL A 489 -11.10 -25.53 -15.34
C VAL A 489 -11.39 -25.85 -16.79
N GLU A 490 -11.81 -27.09 -17.03
CA GLU A 490 -12.41 -27.51 -18.29
C GLU A 490 -13.92 -27.49 -18.16
N SER A 491 -14.57 -27.01 -19.21
CA SER A 491 -16.01 -27.04 -19.46
C SER A 491 -16.21 -27.41 -20.93
N ASP A 492 -17.40 -27.86 -21.33
CA ASP A 492 -17.71 -28.27 -22.71
C ASP A 492 -17.10 -27.37 -23.81
N GLY A 493 -15.96 -27.80 -24.37
CA GLY A 493 -15.20 -27.08 -25.38
C GLY A 493 -14.53 -25.77 -24.94
N VAL A 494 -14.38 -25.50 -23.64
CA VAL A 494 -13.80 -24.27 -23.05
C VAL A 494 -12.84 -24.62 -21.91
N GLN A 495 -11.61 -24.07 -21.95
CA GLN A 495 -10.66 -24.09 -20.84
C GLN A 495 -10.51 -22.68 -20.27
N LEU A 496 -10.50 -22.58 -18.94
CA LEU A 496 -10.13 -21.37 -18.22
C LEU A 496 -8.93 -21.65 -17.32
N LYS A 497 -7.98 -20.73 -17.27
CA LYS A 497 -6.94 -20.71 -16.24
C LYS A 497 -7.00 -19.41 -15.47
N TYR A 498 -6.95 -19.53 -14.16
CA TYR A 498 -6.95 -18.38 -13.27
C TYR A 498 -6.05 -18.61 -12.06
N MET A 499 -5.56 -17.51 -11.50
CA MET A 499 -4.79 -17.49 -10.27
C MET A 499 -5.64 -16.93 -9.13
N ASP A 500 -5.43 -17.46 -7.92
CA ASP A 500 -5.88 -16.85 -6.69
C ASP A 500 -4.86 -15.78 -6.29
N GLU A 501 -5.24 -14.50 -6.39
CA GLU A 501 -4.38 -13.36 -6.06
C GLU A 501 -4.41 -13.03 -4.55
N GLY A 502 -5.08 -13.86 -3.75
CA GLY A 502 -5.37 -13.62 -2.35
C GLY A 502 -6.59 -12.70 -2.15
N ASP A 503 -7.02 -12.58 -0.90
CA ASP A 503 -8.07 -11.66 -0.46
C ASP A 503 -9.37 -11.74 -1.26
N GLY A 504 -9.72 -12.94 -1.77
CA GLY A 504 -10.95 -13.18 -2.52
C GLY A 504 -10.95 -12.63 -3.95
N VAL A 505 -9.78 -12.32 -4.51
CA VAL A 505 -9.61 -11.84 -5.89
C VAL A 505 -9.02 -12.94 -6.77
N TYR A 506 -9.63 -13.17 -7.93
CA TYR A 506 -9.24 -14.24 -8.86
C TYR A 506 -8.97 -13.68 -10.25
N TYR A 507 -7.74 -13.82 -10.75
CA TYR A 507 -7.37 -13.29 -12.06
C TYR A 507 -7.43 -14.36 -13.14
N VAL A 508 -8.35 -14.22 -14.09
CA VAL A 508 -8.43 -15.08 -15.28
C VAL A 508 -7.40 -14.59 -16.29
N TYR A 509 -6.38 -15.40 -16.54
CA TYR A 509 -5.27 -15.04 -17.44
C TYR A 509 -5.25 -15.86 -18.73
N CYS A 510 -6.03 -16.94 -18.82
CA CYS A 510 -6.13 -17.73 -20.05
C CYS A 510 -7.55 -18.25 -20.25
N ILE A 511 -8.04 -18.15 -21.49
CA ILE A 511 -9.32 -18.68 -21.95
C ILE A 511 -9.07 -19.34 -23.31
N ARG A 512 -9.35 -20.64 -23.44
CA ARG A 512 -9.32 -21.34 -24.74
C ARG A 512 -10.70 -21.89 -25.05
N THR A 513 -11.07 -21.93 -26.32
CA THR A 513 -12.32 -22.55 -26.74
C THR A 513 -12.23 -23.17 -28.12
N SER A 514 -12.83 -24.35 -28.27
CA SER A 514 -13.18 -25.01 -29.52
C SER A 514 -14.71 -25.19 -29.63
N ARG A 515 -15.46 -24.55 -28.73
CA ARG A 515 -16.93 -24.64 -28.68
C ARG A 515 -17.53 -23.84 -29.83
N GLU A 516 -18.24 -24.54 -30.72
CA GLU A 516 -18.94 -23.96 -31.86
C GLU A 516 -19.82 -22.76 -31.44
N GLY A 517 -19.69 -21.65 -32.16
CA GLY A 517 -20.46 -20.43 -31.91
C GLY A 517 -19.96 -19.56 -30.74
N ALA A 518 -18.99 -20.02 -29.95
CA ALA A 518 -18.26 -19.15 -29.02
C ALA A 518 -17.42 -18.15 -29.80
N SER A 519 -17.38 -16.89 -29.38
CA SER A 519 -16.82 -15.82 -30.22
C SER A 519 -16.10 -14.73 -29.44
N THR A 520 -15.17 -14.06 -30.10
CA THR A 520 -14.54 -12.84 -29.61
C THR A 520 -14.37 -11.85 -30.77
N LYS A 521 -14.57 -10.55 -30.49
CA LYS A 521 -14.60 -9.48 -31.52
C LYS A 521 -15.49 -9.78 -32.74
N GLY A 522 -16.56 -10.55 -32.53
CA GLY A 522 -17.54 -10.90 -33.57
C GLY A 522 -17.09 -11.95 -34.59
N VAL A 523 -16.02 -12.68 -34.28
CA VAL A 523 -15.55 -13.88 -35.00
C VAL A 523 -15.75 -15.09 -34.09
N ALA A 524 -16.47 -16.10 -34.56
CA ALA A 524 -16.82 -17.29 -33.81
C ALA A 524 -16.03 -18.52 -34.26
N VAL A 525 -15.87 -19.49 -33.36
CA VAL A 525 -15.54 -20.86 -33.75
C VAL A 525 -16.64 -21.38 -34.68
N GLY A 526 -16.22 -21.89 -35.83
CA GLY A 526 -17.09 -22.30 -36.94
C GLY A 526 -17.25 -21.27 -38.04
N ASP A 527 -16.85 -20.01 -37.84
CA ASP A 527 -16.91 -19.01 -38.90
C ASP A 527 -15.88 -19.30 -40.01
N PRO A 528 -16.18 -18.92 -41.27
CA PRO A 528 -15.20 -18.97 -42.34
C PRO A 528 -14.10 -17.91 -42.11
N GLU A 529 -12.88 -18.17 -42.60
CA GLU A 529 -11.71 -17.29 -42.39
C GLU A 529 -11.97 -15.85 -42.83
N GLU A 530 -12.78 -15.64 -43.88
CA GLU A 530 -13.16 -14.33 -44.39
C GLU A 530 -13.79 -13.43 -43.32
N ARG A 531 -14.41 -14.03 -42.29
CA ARG A 531 -14.98 -13.30 -41.16
C ARG A 531 -13.95 -12.54 -40.33
N LEU A 532 -12.70 -13.01 -40.30
CA LEU A 532 -11.59 -12.28 -39.67
C LEU A 532 -11.39 -10.94 -40.37
N TRP A 533 -11.39 -10.93 -41.70
CA TRP A 533 -11.15 -9.73 -42.52
C TRP A 533 -12.33 -8.76 -42.54
N GLU A 534 -13.52 -9.19 -42.14
CA GLU A 534 -14.66 -8.29 -41.88
C GLU A 534 -14.54 -7.56 -40.53
N ARG A 535 -13.74 -8.08 -39.60
CA ARG A 535 -13.63 -7.60 -38.21
C ARG A 535 -12.29 -6.95 -37.88
N TRP A 536 -11.24 -7.37 -38.57
CA TRP A 536 -9.88 -6.95 -38.36
C TRP A 536 -9.31 -6.34 -39.63
N ARG A 537 -8.45 -5.34 -39.47
CA ARG A 537 -7.60 -4.88 -40.56
C ARG A 537 -6.45 -5.87 -40.75
N PRO A 538 -6.00 -6.14 -41.99
CA PRO A 538 -4.92 -7.09 -42.24
C PRO A 538 -3.64 -6.81 -41.44
N GLU A 539 -3.32 -5.55 -41.17
CA GLU A 539 -2.15 -5.15 -40.38
C GLU A 539 -2.27 -5.42 -38.87
N GLU A 540 -3.48 -5.69 -38.36
CA GLU A 540 -3.70 -5.97 -36.94
C GLU A 540 -3.48 -7.45 -36.60
N LEU A 541 -3.62 -8.36 -37.58
CA LEU A 541 -3.45 -9.79 -37.38
C LEU A 541 -2.13 -10.27 -37.97
N ARG A 542 -1.27 -10.83 -37.12
CA ARG A 542 -0.06 -11.53 -37.55
C ARG A 542 -0.37 -13.00 -37.76
N LYS A 543 0.03 -13.53 -38.91
CA LYS A 543 -0.06 -14.98 -39.19
C LYS A 543 1.02 -15.74 -38.41
N LEU A 544 0.65 -16.87 -37.83
CA LEU A 544 1.52 -17.80 -37.14
C LEU A 544 1.47 -19.15 -37.86
N ASP A 545 2.61 -19.65 -38.32
CA ASP A 545 2.71 -21.00 -38.90
C ASP A 545 2.69 -22.10 -37.81
N GLN A 546 3.05 -21.74 -36.57
CA GLN A 546 3.02 -22.60 -35.40
C GLN A 546 2.51 -21.80 -34.20
N ILE A 547 1.72 -22.45 -33.34
CA ILE A 547 1.21 -21.86 -32.10
C ILE A 547 2.10 -22.24 -30.90
N SER A 548 1.81 -21.70 -29.71
CA SER A 548 2.59 -22.05 -28.52
C SER A 548 2.42 -23.54 -28.18
N HIS A 549 3.45 -24.15 -27.59
CA HIS A 549 3.40 -25.55 -27.16
C HIS A 549 2.20 -25.81 -26.21
N GLU A 550 1.82 -24.83 -25.40
CA GLU A 550 0.71 -24.96 -24.47
C GLU A 550 -0.66 -24.92 -25.19
N ASP A 551 -0.81 -24.07 -26.21
CA ASP A 551 -2.03 -24.05 -27.02
C ASP A 551 -2.14 -25.32 -27.88
N GLU A 552 -1.04 -25.76 -28.50
CA GLU A 552 -1.02 -27.01 -29.27
C GLU A 552 -1.31 -28.23 -28.39
N GLY A 553 -0.87 -28.21 -27.13
CA GLY A 553 -1.22 -29.22 -26.14
C GLY A 553 -2.72 -29.32 -25.86
N TRP A 554 -3.48 -28.24 -26.01
CA TRP A 554 -4.94 -28.22 -25.78
C TRP A 554 -5.76 -28.39 -27.08
N PHE A 555 -5.45 -27.62 -28.13
CA PHE A 555 -6.15 -27.70 -29.42
C PHE A 555 -5.78 -28.93 -30.24
N GLY A 556 -4.60 -29.51 -29.99
CA GLY A 556 -3.99 -30.54 -30.81
C GLY A 556 -3.21 -29.98 -32.01
N PRO A 557 -2.44 -30.83 -32.70
CA PRO A 557 -1.55 -30.41 -33.80
C PRO A 557 -2.27 -30.27 -35.15
N ASP A 558 -3.58 -30.47 -35.21
CA ASP A 558 -4.35 -30.61 -36.44
C ASP A 558 -4.96 -29.27 -36.88
N TYR A 559 -4.10 -28.34 -37.29
CA TYR A 559 -4.44 -27.00 -37.78
C TYR A 559 -3.56 -26.60 -38.97
N ASP A 560 -3.99 -25.61 -39.76
CA ASP A 560 -3.19 -25.11 -40.89
C ASP A 560 -2.27 -23.96 -40.47
N TYR A 561 -2.80 -23.00 -39.70
CA TYR A 561 -2.08 -21.84 -39.14
C TYR A 561 -2.96 -21.11 -38.10
N GLY A 562 -2.38 -20.16 -37.39
CA GLY A 562 -3.09 -19.23 -36.51
C GLY A 562 -3.01 -17.77 -36.97
N PHE A 563 -3.94 -16.94 -36.54
CA PHE A 563 -3.85 -15.48 -36.60
C PHE A 563 -3.88 -14.92 -35.19
N VAL A 564 -2.93 -14.04 -34.88
CA VAL A 564 -2.82 -13.43 -33.55
C VAL A 564 -2.92 -11.91 -33.62
N TYR A 565 -3.68 -11.35 -32.70
CA TYR A 565 -3.71 -9.93 -32.37
C TYR A 565 -3.01 -9.72 -31.03
N VAL A 566 -2.00 -8.84 -31.01
CA VAL A 566 -1.34 -8.36 -29.79
C VAL A 566 -1.26 -6.83 -29.88
N PRO A 567 -1.99 -6.07 -29.04
CA PRO A 567 -1.83 -4.63 -29.02
C PRO A 567 -0.40 -4.23 -28.65
N GLU A 568 0.05 -3.09 -29.15
CA GLU A 568 1.36 -2.55 -28.80
C GLU A 568 1.50 -2.37 -27.28
N GLY A 569 2.58 -2.92 -26.72
CA GLY A 569 2.87 -2.86 -25.27
C GLY A 569 1.96 -3.71 -24.38
N SER A 570 1.08 -4.54 -24.95
CA SER A 570 0.17 -5.42 -24.20
C SER A 570 0.78 -6.81 -23.97
N THR A 571 0.54 -7.37 -22.79
CA THR A 571 0.76 -8.80 -22.49
C THR A 571 -0.41 -9.68 -22.94
N LYS A 572 -1.57 -9.07 -23.21
CA LYS A 572 -2.79 -9.74 -23.65
C LYS A 572 -2.84 -9.93 -25.16
N SER A 573 -3.30 -11.09 -25.60
CA SER A 573 -3.40 -11.48 -27.00
C SER A 573 -4.69 -12.24 -27.30
N ILE A 574 -5.15 -12.16 -28.55
CA ILE A 574 -6.23 -12.97 -29.13
C ILE A 574 -5.64 -13.83 -30.24
N MET A 575 -5.81 -15.14 -30.19
CA MET A 575 -5.42 -16.06 -31.25
C MET A 575 -6.66 -16.73 -31.83
N TYR A 576 -6.74 -16.80 -33.16
CA TYR A 576 -7.71 -17.57 -33.92
C TYR A 576 -6.98 -18.72 -34.63
N LEU A 577 -7.39 -19.96 -34.37
CA LEU A 577 -6.82 -21.15 -35.00
C LEU A 577 -7.63 -21.48 -36.26
N VAL A 578 -6.96 -21.69 -37.39
CA VAL A 578 -7.61 -21.90 -38.69
C VAL A 578 -7.27 -23.29 -39.25
N LYS A 579 -8.30 -23.96 -39.77
CA LYS A 579 -8.18 -25.19 -40.54
C LYS A 579 -9.21 -25.23 -41.67
N HIS A 580 -8.79 -25.59 -42.88
CA HIS A 580 -9.62 -25.61 -44.07
C HIS A 580 -10.42 -24.30 -44.27
N SER A 581 -9.76 -23.16 -44.08
CA SER A 581 -10.33 -21.81 -44.16
C SER A 581 -11.53 -21.58 -43.22
N ARG A 582 -11.53 -22.25 -42.05
CA ARG A 582 -12.49 -22.05 -40.98
C ARG A 582 -11.79 -21.87 -39.65
N VAL A 583 -12.35 -21.01 -38.79
CA VAL A 583 -11.90 -20.84 -37.42
C VAL A 583 -12.33 -22.07 -36.62
N ILE A 584 -11.37 -22.83 -36.10
CA ILE A 584 -11.61 -24.05 -35.32
C ILE A 584 -11.35 -23.86 -33.82
N GLY A 585 -10.74 -22.74 -33.44
CA GLY A 585 -10.40 -22.45 -32.06
C GLY A 585 -10.12 -20.97 -31.82
N ILE A 586 -10.31 -20.53 -30.58
CA ILE A 586 -10.00 -19.18 -30.11
C ILE A 586 -9.23 -19.29 -28.79
N SER A 587 -8.14 -18.55 -28.64
CA SER A 587 -7.42 -18.39 -27.37
C SER A 587 -7.32 -16.91 -27.01
N LEU A 588 -7.57 -16.60 -25.74
CA LEU A 588 -7.33 -15.31 -25.12
C LEU A 588 -6.31 -15.57 -24.01
N VAL A 589 -5.16 -14.92 -24.08
CA VAL A 589 -4.09 -15.13 -23.10
C VAL A 589 -3.53 -13.80 -22.65
N ASP A 590 -3.32 -13.66 -21.35
CA ASP A 590 -2.42 -12.68 -20.75
C ASP A 590 -1.11 -13.41 -20.41
N GLY A 591 -0.02 -13.04 -21.08
CA GLY A 591 1.30 -13.63 -20.83
C GLY A 591 1.93 -13.22 -19.50
N LEU A 592 1.30 -12.29 -18.74
CA LEU A 592 1.64 -11.81 -17.39
C LEU A 592 2.99 -11.07 -17.31
N PHE A 593 4.07 -11.72 -17.71
CA PHE A 593 5.44 -11.22 -17.69
C PHE A 593 5.92 -10.71 -19.06
N GLY A 594 5.09 -10.84 -20.10
CA GLY A 594 5.39 -10.39 -21.46
C GLY A 594 4.32 -10.83 -22.47
N PRO A 595 4.40 -10.36 -23.73
CA PRO A 595 3.55 -10.88 -24.79
C PRO A 595 3.87 -12.35 -25.07
N MET A 596 2.84 -13.16 -25.26
CA MET A 596 2.97 -14.60 -25.55
C MET A 596 3.40 -14.91 -26.99
N TYR A 597 2.99 -14.07 -27.95
CA TYR A 597 3.22 -14.33 -29.38
C TYR A 597 4.03 -13.24 -30.05
#